data_AF-A0A2N3GXL9-F1
#
_entry.id   AF-A0A2N3GXL9-F1
#
_cell.length_a   1.000
_cell.length_b   1.000
_cell.length_c   1.000
_cell.angle_alpha   90.00
_cell.angle_beta   90.00
_cell.angle_gamma   90.00
#
_symmetry.space_group_name_H-M   'P 1'
#
loop_
_entity.id
_entity.type
_entity.pdbx_description
1 polymer ?
#
loop_
_entity_poly.entity_id
_entity_poly.type
_entity_poly.pdbx_seq_one_letter_code
_entity_poly.pdbx_strand_id
1 'polypeptide(L)'
;MSKVIHIDPDNPSAEAINLAATVLREGGIVVFPTETVYGIGASANSCIGPQEIIDIKMRPKNKPLPWLVESEEALDTYGVDVPDYAHRLARAFWPGALTIVVKAAPIVAPEFRDDRGTVALRCPDHEVVQELIRASGNAIITTSANTSGLPPAGSFAELEERIIASADLTLDGGETLHGTASTVVDCIGAEPVITREGAIPAAQVIAAATALDA
;
A
#
# COMPACT_ATOMS: atom_id res chain seq x y z
N MET A 1 24.44 -5.35 -11.85
CA MET A 1 23.46 -6.38 -11.41
C MET A 1 22.12 -5.99 -12.00
N SER A 2 21.31 -6.95 -12.44
CA SER A 2 19.94 -6.64 -12.87
C SER A 2 19.17 -6.05 -11.70
N LYS A 3 18.52 -4.91 -11.89
CA LYS A 3 17.59 -4.33 -10.90
C LYS A 3 16.26 -5.09 -10.84
N VAL A 4 16.06 -6.08 -11.70
CA VAL A 4 14.84 -6.90 -11.76
C VAL A 4 15.14 -8.33 -11.30
N ILE A 5 14.30 -8.83 -10.40
CA ILE A 5 14.30 -10.20 -9.91
C ILE A 5 12.94 -10.82 -10.19
N HIS A 6 12.93 -11.95 -10.92
CA HIS A 6 11.73 -12.75 -11.07
C HIS A 6 11.43 -13.51 -9.79
N ILE A 7 10.17 -13.49 -9.38
CA ILE A 7 9.71 -14.12 -8.14
C ILE A 7 8.41 -14.88 -8.41
N ASP A 8 8.21 -15.98 -7.69
CA ASP A 8 6.91 -16.64 -7.61
C ASP A 8 6.02 -15.79 -6.66
N PRO A 9 4.87 -15.29 -7.12
CA PRO A 9 4.01 -14.41 -6.31
C PRO A 9 3.37 -15.14 -5.12
N ASP A 10 3.20 -16.47 -5.21
CA ASP A 10 2.56 -17.29 -4.19
C ASP A 10 3.58 -17.98 -3.26
N ASN A 11 4.82 -18.16 -3.72
CA ASN A 11 5.90 -18.78 -2.95
C ASN A 11 7.24 -18.06 -3.16
N PRO A 12 7.37 -16.80 -2.71
CA PRO A 12 8.54 -15.98 -2.99
C PRO A 12 9.81 -16.56 -2.35
N SER A 13 10.94 -16.47 -3.07
CA SER A 13 12.21 -16.95 -2.52
C SER A 13 12.66 -16.06 -1.36
N ALA A 14 13.10 -16.68 -0.27
CA ALA A 14 13.62 -15.95 0.89
C ALA A 14 14.82 -15.06 0.52
N GLU A 15 15.62 -15.43 -0.47
CA GLU A 15 16.73 -14.60 -0.96
C GLU A 15 16.24 -13.29 -1.59
N ALA A 16 15.24 -13.35 -2.47
CA ALA A 16 14.66 -12.16 -3.11
C ALA A 16 13.99 -11.23 -2.09
N ILE A 17 13.22 -11.81 -1.16
CA ILE A 17 12.58 -11.06 -0.07
C ILE A 17 13.62 -10.38 0.82
N ASN A 18 14.65 -11.11 1.26
CA ASN A 18 15.68 -10.54 2.14
C ASN A 18 16.48 -9.42 1.48
N LEU A 19 16.76 -9.56 0.18
CA LEU A 19 17.41 -8.50 -0.60
C LEU A 19 16.52 -7.26 -0.69
N ALA A 20 15.25 -7.43 -1.08
CA ALA A 20 14.28 -6.33 -1.15
C ALA A 20 14.04 -5.65 0.21
N ALA A 21 13.92 -6.43 1.28
CA ALA A 21 13.81 -5.93 2.64
C ALA A 21 15.06 -5.13 3.08
N THR A 22 16.24 -5.54 2.62
CA THR A 22 17.48 -4.78 2.86
C THR A 22 17.46 -3.44 2.14
N VAL A 23 17.07 -3.41 0.86
CA VAL A 23 16.89 -2.16 0.10
C VAL A 23 15.92 -1.22 0.82
N LEU A 24 14.76 -1.72 1.27
CA LEU A 24 13.78 -0.91 2.02
C LEU A 24 14.36 -0.35 3.33
N ARG A 25 15.10 -1.16 4.09
CA ARG A 25 15.73 -0.73 5.36
C ARG A 25 16.83 0.31 5.15
N GLU A 26 17.55 0.22 4.04
CA GLU A 26 18.58 1.19 3.64
C GLU A 26 17.98 2.48 3.05
N GLY A 27 16.64 2.55 2.96
CA GLY A 27 15.90 3.72 2.51
C GLY A 27 15.64 3.77 1.02
N GLY A 28 16.03 2.72 0.27
CA GLY A 28 15.82 2.60 -1.17
C GLY A 28 14.40 2.25 -1.57
N ILE A 29 14.18 2.25 -2.88
CA ILE A 29 12.87 2.10 -3.52
C ILE A 29 12.72 0.71 -4.13
N VAL A 30 11.63 0.04 -3.77
CA VAL A 30 11.27 -1.27 -4.33
C VAL A 30 9.96 -1.17 -5.12
N VAL A 31 9.96 -1.71 -6.33
CA VAL A 31 8.74 -1.99 -7.10
C VAL A 31 8.36 -3.45 -6.87
N PHE A 32 7.10 -3.72 -6.58
CA PHE A 32 6.62 -5.06 -6.22
C PHE A 32 5.17 -5.30 -6.67
N PRO A 33 4.77 -6.55 -6.96
CA PRO A 33 3.38 -6.89 -7.24
C PRO A 33 2.52 -6.78 -5.98
N THR A 34 1.22 -6.53 -6.17
CA THR A 34 0.18 -6.69 -5.14
C THR A 34 -1.02 -7.40 -5.76
N GLU A 35 -2.02 -7.76 -4.97
CA GLU A 35 -3.28 -8.33 -5.47
C GLU A 35 -4.02 -7.36 -6.40
N THR A 36 -3.82 -6.05 -6.19
CA THR A 36 -4.45 -5.00 -7.00
C THR A 36 -3.69 -4.67 -8.28
N VAL A 37 -2.57 -3.98 -8.13
CA VAL A 37 -1.70 -3.45 -9.19
C VAL A 37 -0.27 -3.44 -8.66
N TYR A 38 0.73 -3.26 -9.52
CA TYR A 38 2.10 -3.07 -9.04
C TYR A 38 2.22 -1.81 -8.18
N GLY A 39 2.93 -1.94 -7.07
CA GLY A 39 3.28 -0.87 -6.16
C GLY A 39 4.73 -0.42 -6.35
N ILE A 40 4.98 0.86 -6.10
CA ILE A 40 6.30 1.40 -5.82
C ILE A 40 6.30 1.85 -4.37
N GLY A 41 7.29 1.43 -3.59
CA GLY A 41 7.28 1.67 -2.16
C GLY A 41 8.66 1.80 -1.52
N ALA A 42 8.63 2.32 -0.30
CA ALA A 42 9.78 2.54 0.56
C ALA A 42 9.38 2.21 2.00
N SER A 43 10.37 2.03 2.88
CA SER A 43 10.09 1.86 4.32
C SER A 43 9.42 3.12 4.89
N ALA A 44 8.38 2.93 5.71
CA ALA A 44 7.74 4.01 6.46
C ALA A 44 8.63 4.64 7.54
N ASN A 45 9.78 4.04 7.84
CA ASN A 45 10.81 4.61 8.69
C ASN A 45 11.94 5.33 7.92
N SER A 46 11.86 5.37 6.59
CA SER A 46 12.80 6.13 5.76
C SER A 46 12.41 7.60 5.68
N CYS A 47 13.36 8.50 5.93
CA CYS A 47 13.18 9.95 5.74
C CYS A 47 13.32 10.40 4.27
N ILE A 48 13.81 9.53 3.38
CA ILE A 48 14.11 9.85 1.98
C ILE A 48 13.04 9.29 1.02
N GLY A 49 12.57 8.06 1.30
CA GLY A 49 11.68 7.30 0.43
C GLY A 49 10.44 8.04 -0.11
N PRO A 50 9.69 8.81 0.72
CA PRO A 50 8.52 9.54 0.24
C PRO A 50 8.81 10.51 -0.90
N GLN A 51 9.90 11.28 -0.77
CA GLN A 51 10.26 12.32 -1.73
C GLN A 51 10.75 11.68 -3.05
N GLU A 52 11.51 10.58 -2.98
CA GLU A 52 11.94 9.83 -4.16
C GLU A 52 10.76 9.22 -4.91
N ILE A 53 9.79 8.60 -4.22
CA ILE A 53 8.56 8.08 -4.86
C ILE A 53 7.80 9.21 -5.57
N ILE A 54 7.69 10.38 -4.93
CA ILE A 54 7.05 11.56 -5.50
C ILE A 54 7.76 12.00 -6.78
N ASP A 55 9.09 12.07 -6.76
CA ASP A 55 9.90 12.53 -7.89
C ASP A 55 9.87 11.53 -9.05
N ILE A 56 10.05 10.24 -8.77
CA ILE A 56 9.95 9.15 -9.76
C ILE A 56 8.59 9.21 -10.45
N LYS A 57 7.50 9.36 -9.70
CA LYS A 57 6.13 9.36 -10.25
C LYS A 57 5.69 10.70 -10.83
N MET A 58 6.46 11.78 -10.64
CA MET A 58 5.99 13.15 -10.89
C MET A 58 4.65 13.42 -10.18
N ARG A 59 4.53 12.95 -8.93
CA ARG A 59 3.29 13.02 -8.14
C ARG A 59 3.15 14.40 -7.50
N PRO A 60 1.94 14.97 -7.41
CA PRO A 60 1.69 16.11 -6.53
C PRO A 60 2.02 15.78 -5.07
N LYS A 61 2.79 16.64 -4.39
CA LYS A 61 3.24 16.43 -3.00
C LYS A 61 2.10 16.28 -1.99
N ASN A 62 0.94 16.86 -2.28
CA ASN A 62 -0.23 16.84 -1.41
C ASN A 62 -1.06 15.55 -1.50
N LYS A 63 -0.71 14.59 -2.36
CA LYS A 63 -1.43 13.32 -2.46
C LYS A 63 -0.84 12.31 -1.48
N PRO A 64 -1.56 11.91 -0.41
CA PRO A 64 -1.04 10.99 0.58
C PRO A 64 -0.63 9.66 -0.04
N LEU A 65 0.35 9.00 0.59
CA LEU A 65 0.84 7.68 0.23
C LEU A 65 0.28 6.67 1.25
N PRO A 66 -0.55 5.71 0.83
CA PRO A 66 -1.00 4.65 1.73
C PRO A 66 0.16 3.83 2.28
N TRP A 67 -0.01 3.31 3.49
CA TRP A 67 0.90 2.36 4.11
C TRP A 67 0.35 0.95 3.93
N LEU A 68 1.21 0.05 3.48
CA LEU A 68 0.97 -1.38 3.51
C LEU A 68 1.40 -1.92 4.87
N VAL A 69 0.49 -2.62 5.52
CA VAL A 69 0.62 -3.10 6.90
C VAL A 69 0.35 -4.59 6.98
N GLU A 70 0.86 -5.24 8.02
CA GLU A 70 0.76 -6.70 8.16
C GLU A 70 -0.66 -7.18 8.46
N SER A 71 -1.42 -6.42 9.25
CA SER A 71 -2.67 -6.91 9.83
C SER A 71 -3.61 -5.78 10.28
N GLU A 72 -4.79 -6.15 10.83
CA GLU A 72 -5.81 -5.20 11.29
C GLU A 72 -5.41 -4.39 12.53
N GLU A 73 -4.53 -4.93 13.37
CA GLU A 73 -3.96 -4.27 14.56
C GLU A 73 -3.18 -2.99 14.19
N ALA A 74 -2.83 -2.83 12.91
CA ALA A 74 -2.27 -1.61 12.38
C ALA A 74 -3.22 -0.41 12.50
N LEU A 75 -4.55 -0.62 12.52
CA LEU A 75 -5.51 0.44 12.78
C LEU A 75 -5.32 1.04 14.16
N ASP A 76 -5.10 0.21 15.18
CA ASP A 76 -4.86 0.66 16.56
C ASP A 76 -3.45 1.24 16.73
N THR A 77 -2.48 0.73 15.97
CA THR A 77 -1.08 1.18 16.03
C THR A 77 -0.90 2.56 15.39
N TYR A 78 -1.48 2.76 14.20
CA TYR A 78 -1.28 3.97 13.39
C TYR A 78 -2.47 4.92 13.38
N GLY A 79 -3.62 4.49 13.92
CA GLY A 79 -4.84 5.28 14.03
C GLY A 79 -5.09 5.83 15.43
N VAL A 80 -5.88 6.90 15.52
CA VAL A 80 -6.42 7.43 16.79
C VAL A 80 -7.92 7.67 16.65
N ASP A 81 -8.68 7.38 17.71
CA ASP A 81 -10.14 7.45 17.73
C ASP A 81 -10.78 6.70 16.55
N VAL A 82 -10.25 5.51 16.22
CA VAL A 82 -10.73 4.71 15.09
C VAL A 82 -12.14 4.21 15.40
N PRO A 83 -13.14 4.47 14.54
CA PRO A 83 -14.51 4.05 14.81
C PRO A 83 -14.66 2.54 14.62
N ASP A 84 -15.56 1.91 15.40
CA ASP A 84 -15.81 0.46 15.34
C ASP A 84 -16.14 -0.04 13.93
N TYR A 85 -16.80 0.78 13.11
CA TYR A 85 -17.11 0.42 11.73
C TYR A 85 -15.85 0.27 10.87
N ALA A 86 -14.77 1.00 11.15
CA ALA A 86 -13.51 0.85 10.44
C ALA A 86 -12.83 -0.49 10.80
N HIS A 87 -12.93 -0.92 12.05
CA HIS A 87 -12.47 -2.26 12.44
C HIS A 87 -13.31 -3.37 11.81
N ARG A 88 -14.65 -3.19 11.69
CA ARG A 88 -15.49 -4.12 10.92
C ARG A 88 -15.07 -4.21 9.45
N LEU A 89 -14.74 -3.08 8.84
CA LEU A 89 -14.24 -3.03 7.47
C LEU A 89 -12.91 -3.76 7.32
N ALA A 90 -11.96 -3.58 8.24
CA ALA A 90 -10.72 -4.35 8.24
C ALA A 90 -11.00 -5.86 8.36
N ARG A 91 -11.78 -6.30 9.36
CA ARG A 91 -12.15 -7.72 9.51
C ARG A 91 -12.80 -8.33 8.26
N ALA A 92 -13.59 -7.54 7.53
CA ALA A 92 -14.32 -8.02 6.36
C ALA A 92 -13.48 -8.07 5.08
N PHE A 93 -12.48 -7.19 4.94
CA PHE A 93 -11.79 -6.97 3.67
C PHE A 93 -10.26 -7.02 3.75
N TRP A 94 -9.68 -7.22 4.94
CA TRP A 94 -8.25 -7.40 5.14
C TRP A 94 -7.91 -8.84 5.55
N PRO A 95 -6.84 -9.43 5.01
CA PRO A 95 -6.03 -8.94 3.90
C PRO A 95 -6.86 -8.75 2.62
N GLY A 96 -6.58 -7.69 1.85
CA GLY A 96 -7.28 -7.44 0.58
C GLY A 96 -7.29 -5.99 0.09
N ALA A 97 -8.11 -5.77 -0.94
CA ALA A 97 -8.09 -4.58 -1.78
C ALA A 97 -8.87 -3.37 -1.21
N LEU A 98 -8.93 -3.22 0.12
CA LEU A 98 -9.51 -2.05 0.79
C LEU A 98 -8.41 -1.18 1.41
N THR A 99 -8.46 0.12 1.18
CA THR A 99 -7.65 1.11 1.88
C THR A 99 -8.52 1.93 2.80
N ILE A 100 -8.20 1.96 4.09
CA ILE A 100 -8.95 2.64 5.14
C ILE A 100 -8.19 3.88 5.58
N VAL A 101 -8.82 5.05 5.52
CA VAL A 101 -8.24 6.32 5.99
C VAL A 101 -8.76 6.63 7.38
N VAL A 102 -7.84 6.81 8.34
CA VAL A 102 -8.14 7.13 9.74
C VAL A 102 -7.28 8.30 10.22
N LYS A 103 -7.65 8.91 11.35
CA LYS A 103 -6.80 9.95 11.96
C LYS A 103 -5.48 9.32 12.35
N ALA A 104 -4.37 9.97 12.05
CA ALA A 104 -3.05 9.42 12.32
C ALA A 104 -2.68 9.53 13.80
N ALA A 105 -2.22 8.43 14.38
CA ALA A 105 -1.62 8.38 15.70
C ALA A 105 -0.30 9.18 15.74
N PRO A 106 0.17 9.60 16.94
CA PRO A 106 1.43 10.34 17.08
C PRO A 106 2.68 9.63 16.51
N ILE A 107 2.67 8.30 16.45
CA ILE A 107 3.77 7.49 15.91
C ILE A 107 3.96 7.65 14.39
N VAL A 108 2.90 8.02 13.65
CA VAL A 108 3.00 8.32 12.21
C VAL A 108 3.65 9.67 12.06
N ALA A 109 4.84 9.79 11.47
CA ALA A 109 5.51 11.08 11.40
C ALA A 109 4.73 12.10 10.55
N PRO A 110 4.79 13.42 10.84
CA PRO A 110 3.97 14.45 10.18
C PRO A 110 4.08 14.46 8.65
N GLU A 111 5.24 14.12 8.10
CA GLU A 111 5.50 14.04 6.66
C GLU A 111 4.71 12.95 5.93
N PHE A 112 4.18 11.96 6.66
CA PHE A 112 3.34 10.89 6.11
C PHE A 112 1.85 11.14 6.29
N ARG A 113 1.47 12.23 6.98
CA ARG A 113 0.08 12.59 7.22
C ARG A 113 -0.42 13.49 6.09
N ASP A 114 -1.70 13.38 5.73
CA ASP A 114 -2.32 14.37 4.85
C ASP A 114 -2.58 15.70 5.58
N ASP A 115 -3.07 16.71 4.86
CA ASP A 115 -3.39 18.04 5.41
C ASP A 115 -4.46 18.00 6.52
N ARG A 116 -5.20 16.89 6.66
CA ARG A 116 -6.21 16.65 7.69
C ARG A 116 -5.64 15.87 8.89
N GLY A 117 -4.35 15.56 8.88
CA GLY A 117 -3.69 14.78 9.92
C GLY A 117 -4.04 13.28 9.88
N THR A 118 -4.33 12.73 8.71
CA THR A 118 -4.80 11.35 8.53
C THR A 118 -3.73 10.45 7.90
N VAL A 119 -3.90 9.13 8.07
CA VAL A 119 -3.09 8.09 7.43
C VAL A 119 -4.01 7.11 6.71
N ALA A 120 -3.60 6.68 5.53
CA ALA A 120 -4.29 5.64 4.77
C ALA A 120 -3.56 4.31 4.94
N LEU A 121 -4.27 3.27 5.38
CA LEU A 121 -3.70 1.95 5.66
C LEU A 121 -4.35 0.89 4.77
N ARG A 122 -3.59 -0.14 4.41
CA ARG A 122 -4.09 -1.36 3.75
C ARG A 122 -3.28 -2.56 4.18
N CYS A 123 -3.94 -3.64 4.59
CA CYS A 123 -3.31 -4.95 4.68
C CYS A 123 -3.50 -5.69 3.34
N PRO A 124 -2.46 -5.84 2.50
CA PRO A 124 -2.59 -6.45 1.17
C PRO A 124 -2.68 -7.97 1.24
N ASP A 125 -3.53 -8.58 0.41
CA ASP A 125 -3.63 -10.03 0.24
C ASP A 125 -2.62 -10.54 -0.81
N HIS A 126 -1.34 -10.40 -0.51
CA HIS A 126 -0.28 -10.81 -1.43
C HIS A 126 0.98 -11.26 -0.68
N GLU A 127 1.40 -12.51 -0.89
CA GLU A 127 2.45 -13.16 -0.10
C GLU A 127 3.78 -12.40 -0.18
N VAL A 128 4.22 -12.00 -1.37
CA VAL A 128 5.42 -11.14 -1.55
C VAL A 128 5.37 -9.91 -0.63
N VAL A 129 4.23 -9.22 -0.55
CA VAL A 129 4.14 -7.97 0.19
C VAL A 129 4.11 -8.22 1.70
N GLN A 130 3.38 -9.25 2.14
CA GLN A 130 3.35 -9.67 3.54
C GLN A 130 4.75 -10.07 4.02
N GLU A 131 5.47 -10.86 3.23
CA GLU A 131 6.86 -11.24 3.52
C GLU A 131 7.80 -10.03 3.51
N LEU A 132 7.63 -9.06 2.62
CA LEU A 132 8.41 -7.82 2.63
C LEU A 132 8.16 -6.99 3.90
N ILE A 133 6.91 -6.86 4.36
CA ILE A 133 6.57 -6.12 5.58
C ILE A 133 7.23 -6.81 6.78
N ARG A 134 7.06 -8.13 6.91
CA ARG A 134 7.67 -8.94 7.99
C ARG A 134 9.18 -8.85 7.98
N ALA A 135 9.81 -9.10 6.83
CA ALA A 135 11.26 -9.12 6.69
C ALA A 135 11.88 -7.72 6.89
N SER A 136 11.24 -6.65 6.40
CA SER A 136 11.71 -5.27 6.60
C SER A 136 11.46 -4.76 8.02
N GLY A 137 10.52 -5.36 8.75
CA GLY A 137 10.13 -5.00 10.11
C GLY A 137 9.39 -3.66 10.21
N ASN A 138 8.86 -3.16 9.09
CA ASN A 138 8.24 -1.84 8.99
C ASN A 138 7.06 -1.88 8.01
N ALA A 139 6.08 -1.00 8.22
CA ALA A 139 5.09 -0.71 7.19
C ALA A 139 5.80 -0.16 5.94
N ILE A 140 5.21 -0.41 4.77
CA ILE A 140 5.74 0.05 3.48
C ILE A 140 4.84 1.17 2.97
N ILE A 141 5.38 2.39 2.87
CA ILE A 141 4.67 3.44 2.14
C ILE A 141 4.62 3.08 0.67
N THR A 142 3.48 3.30 0.03
CA THR A 142 3.29 2.87 -1.35
C THR A 142 2.39 3.78 -2.15
N THR A 143 2.44 3.58 -3.46
CA THR A 143 1.41 3.96 -4.42
C THR A 143 1.60 3.10 -5.67
N SER A 144 0.70 3.17 -6.65
CA SER A 144 0.83 2.39 -7.89
C SER A 144 2.15 2.70 -8.62
N ALA A 145 2.77 1.73 -9.27
CA ALA A 145 4.05 1.88 -9.98
C ALA A 145 3.84 2.44 -11.40
N ASN A 146 3.41 3.70 -11.48
CA ASN A 146 3.15 4.40 -12.74
C ASN A 146 3.37 5.91 -12.61
N THR A 147 3.51 6.64 -13.71
CA THR A 147 3.54 8.10 -13.72
C THR A 147 2.17 8.65 -13.28
N SER A 148 2.16 9.68 -12.44
CA SER A 148 0.93 10.23 -11.91
C SER A 148 -0.01 10.68 -13.04
N GLY A 149 -1.25 10.17 -13.02
CA GLY A 149 -2.26 10.46 -14.04
C GLY A 149 -2.34 9.43 -15.16
N LEU A 150 -1.37 8.53 -15.30
CA LEU A 150 -1.45 7.38 -16.20
C LEU A 150 -2.22 6.21 -15.55
N PRO A 151 -2.65 5.20 -16.32
CA PRO A 151 -3.17 3.95 -15.76
C PRO A 151 -2.14 3.25 -14.86
N PRO A 152 -2.55 2.59 -13.77
CA PRO A 152 -1.67 1.73 -12.99
C PRO A 152 -1.36 0.43 -13.76
N ALA A 153 -0.17 -0.15 -13.52
CA ALA A 153 0.24 -1.40 -14.15
C ALA A 153 -0.34 -2.62 -13.40
N GLY A 154 -1.12 -3.43 -14.09
CA GLY A 154 -1.63 -4.73 -13.64
C GLY A 154 -0.71 -5.91 -13.96
N SER A 155 0.42 -5.67 -14.62
CA SER A 155 1.45 -6.68 -14.87
C SER A 155 2.83 -6.06 -14.94
N PHE A 156 3.88 -6.87 -14.80
CA PHE A 156 5.25 -6.40 -15.01
C PHE A 156 5.46 -5.84 -16.42
N ALA A 157 4.82 -6.44 -17.44
CA ALA A 157 4.92 -5.99 -18.83
C ALA A 157 4.32 -4.59 -19.07
N GLU A 158 3.42 -4.14 -18.19
CA GLU A 158 2.81 -2.80 -18.24
C GLU A 158 3.61 -1.74 -17.48
N LEU A 159 4.65 -2.12 -16.72
CA LEU A 159 5.48 -1.17 -16.01
C LEU A 159 6.27 -0.29 -16.98
N GLU A 160 6.28 1.02 -16.71
CA GLU A 160 7.11 1.95 -17.45
C GLU A 160 8.59 1.65 -17.22
N GLU A 161 9.38 1.48 -18.30
CA GLU A 161 10.83 1.24 -18.22
C GLU A 161 11.55 2.27 -17.34
N ARG A 162 11.08 3.52 -17.35
CA ARG A 162 11.65 4.59 -16.52
C ARG A 162 11.49 4.32 -15.03
N ILE A 163 10.37 3.73 -14.61
CA ILE A 163 10.10 3.42 -13.20
C ILE A 163 10.98 2.25 -12.76
N ILE A 164 11.10 1.22 -13.60
CA ILE A 164 12.01 0.09 -13.36
C ILE A 164 13.45 0.59 -13.24
N ALA A 165 13.87 1.50 -14.13
CA ALA A 165 15.23 2.05 -14.13
C ALA A 165 15.51 2.93 -12.89
N SER A 166 14.50 3.68 -12.41
CA SER A 166 14.59 4.55 -11.25
C SER A 166 14.53 3.83 -9.91
N ALA A 167 13.82 2.71 -9.81
CA ALA A 167 13.80 1.90 -8.59
C ALA A 167 15.17 1.27 -8.30
N ASP A 168 15.46 0.99 -7.03
CA ASP A 168 16.68 0.27 -6.65
C ASP A 168 16.52 -1.24 -6.90
N LEU A 169 15.30 -1.74 -6.73
CA LEU A 169 14.93 -3.10 -7.02
C LEU A 169 13.49 -3.20 -7.55
N THR A 170 13.26 -4.12 -8.47
CA THR A 170 11.94 -4.48 -8.98
C THR A 170 11.76 -5.98 -8.85
N LEU A 171 10.70 -6.40 -8.17
CA LEU A 171 10.26 -7.78 -8.10
C LEU A 171 9.23 -8.00 -9.21
N ASP A 172 9.53 -8.87 -10.16
CA ASP A 172 8.61 -9.29 -11.22
C ASP A 172 7.90 -10.58 -10.77
N GLY A 173 6.61 -10.44 -10.44
CA GLY A 173 5.73 -11.55 -10.10
C GLY A 173 4.66 -11.85 -11.16
N GLY A 174 4.82 -11.34 -12.40
CA GLY A 174 3.83 -11.53 -13.46
C GLY A 174 2.61 -10.60 -13.39
N GLU A 175 1.42 -11.14 -13.62
CA GLU A 175 0.14 -10.42 -13.60
C GLU A 175 -0.44 -10.31 -12.18
N THR A 176 -1.15 -9.21 -11.90
CA THR A 176 -1.87 -9.01 -10.63
C THR A 176 -3.30 -9.52 -10.73
N LEU A 177 -3.88 -9.92 -9.59
CA LEU A 177 -5.19 -10.55 -9.54
C LEU A 177 -6.32 -9.65 -10.07
N HIS A 178 -6.35 -8.37 -9.67
CA HIS A 178 -7.45 -7.48 -10.02
C HIS A 178 -7.18 -6.57 -11.22
N GLY A 179 -5.92 -6.26 -11.52
CA GLY A 179 -5.53 -5.22 -12.49
C GLY A 179 -6.09 -3.82 -12.20
N THR A 180 -6.70 -3.61 -11.04
CA THR A 180 -7.40 -2.38 -10.64
C THR A 180 -7.00 -2.02 -9.21
N ALA A 181 -6.83 -0.73 -8.94
CA ALA A 181 -6.40 -0.24 -7.64
C ALA A 181 -7.43 -0.55 -6.52
N SER A 182 -6.97 -0.48 -5.26
CA SER A 182 -7.83 -0.66 -4.08
C SER A 182 -8.96 0.36 -4.02
N THR A 183 -10.08 -0.05 -3.41
CA THR A 183 -11.13 0.87 -2.98
C THR A 183 -10.64 1.66 -1.78
N VAL A 184 -10.94 2.96 -1.72
CA VAL A 184 -10.51 3.84 -0.62
C VAL A 184 -11.72 4.37 0.12
N VAL A 185 -11.77 4.12 1.42
CA VAL A 185 -12.82 4.60 2.33
C VAL A 185 -12.22 5.53 3.37
N ASP A 186 -12.83 6.70 3.51
CA ASP A 186 -12.53 7.68 4.55
C ASP A 186 -13.41 7.42 5.78
N CYS A 187 -12.77 7.15 6.91
CA CYS A 187 -13.39 6.78 8.18
C CYS A 187 -13.19 7.85 9.26
N ILE A 188 -12.97 9.12 8.88
CA ILE A 188 -12.79 10.22 9.84
C ILE A 188 -14.12 10.67 10.45
N GLY A 189 -15.22 10.52 9.70
CA GLY A 189 -16.56 10.93 10.10
C GLY A 189 -17.32 9.88 10.91
N ALA A 190 -18.56 10.21 11.24
CA ALA A 190 -19.50 9.26 11.85
C ALA A 190 -19.92 8.13 10.89
N GLU A 191 -19.80 8.37 9.58
CA GLU A 191 -20.17 7.42 8.52
C GLU A 191 -19.01 7.28 7.53
N PRO A 192 -18.83 6.10 6.91
CA PRO A 192 -17.80 5.86 5.92
C PRO A 192 -18.09 6.64 4.62
N VAL A 193 -17.06 7.27 4.05
CA VAL A 193 -17.15 7.97 2.76
C VAL A 193 -16.23 7.31 1.74
N ILE A 194 -16.79 6.77 0.65
CA ILE A 194 -15.97 6.25 -0.45
C ILE A 194 -15.32 7.41 -1.20
N THR A 195 -13.99 7.51 -1.13
CA THR A 195 -13.22 8.54 -1.85
C THR A 195 -12.73 8.05 -3.20
N ARG A 196 -12.64 6.74 -3.39
CA ARG A 196 -12.37 6.08 -4.67
C ARG A 196 -12.96 4.68 -4.68
N GLU A 197 -13.80 4.38 -5.66
CA GLU A 197 -14.17 2.99 -5.96
C GLU A 197 -13.04 2.31 -6.75
N GLY A 198 -12.70 1.09 -6.36
CA GLY A 198 -11.65 0.27 -6.94
C GLY A 198 -12.09 -1.19 -7.04
N ALA A 199 -11.21 -2.14 -6.73
CA ALA A 199 -11.48 -3.57 -6.85
C ALA A 199 -12.67 -4.08 -5.98
N ILE A 200 -13.01 -3.38 -4.89
CA ILE A 200 -14.16 -3.71 -4.04
C ILE A 200 -15.30 -2.72 -4.33
N PRO A 201 -16.48 -3.16 -4.79
CA PRO A 201 -17.59 -2.25 -5.07
C PRO A 201 -18.00 -1.42 -3.84
N ALA A 202 -18.26 -0.12 -4.02
CA ALA A 202 -18.62 0.78 -2.92
C ALA A 202 -19.81 0.26 -2.10
N ALA A 203 -20.81 -0.32 -2.77
CA ALA A 203 -21.98 -0.88 -2.12
C ALA A 203 -21.65 -1.99 -1.11
N GLN A 204 -20.64 -2.82 -1.38
CA GLN A 204 -20.22 -3.87 -0.45
C GLN A 204 -19.52 -3.27 0.78
N VAL A 205 -18.66 -2.27 0.57
CA VAL A 205 -17.98 -1.56 1.67
C VAL A 205 -19.00 -0.88 2.59
N ILE A 206 -19.96 -0.14 2.03
CA ILE A 206 -21.00 0.53 2.83
C ILE A 206 -21.86 -0.47 3.59
N ALA A 207 -22.27 -1.57 2.95
CA ALA A 207 -23.06 -2.60 3.61
C ALA A 207 -22.33 -3.19 4.83
N ALA A 208 -21.05 -3.55 4.68
CA ALA A 208 -20.23 -4.10 5.77
C ALA A 208 -20.02 -3.11 6.93
N ALA A 209 -19.85 -1.82 6.65
CA ALA A 209 -19.69 -0.81 7.69
C ALA A 209 -20.95 -0.66 8.57
N THR A 210 -22.13 -0.85 7.97
CA THR A 210 -23.44 -0.73 8.64
C THR A 210 -23.93 -2.03 9.27
N ALA A 211 -23.26 -3.16 9.02
CA ALA A 211 -23.63 -4.43 9.62
C ALA A 211 -23.51 -4.35 11.15
N LEU A 212 -24.55 -4.77 11.86
CA LEU A 212 -24.49 -4.97 13.30
C LEU A 212 -23.59 -6.19 13.57
N ASP A 213 -22.67 -6.08 14.54
CA ASP A 213 -21.90 -7.24 14.99
C ASP A 213 -22.89 -8.30 15.51
N ALA A 214 -22.81 -9.51 14.94
CA ALA A 214 -23.71 -10.63 15.24
C ALA A 214 -23.33 -11.37 16.53
#